data_AF-A0AA50KRH6-F1
#
_entry.id   AF-A0AA50KRH6-F1
#
_cell.length_a   1.000
_cell.length_b   1.000
_cell.length_c   1.000
_cell.angle_alpha   90.00
_cell.angle_beta   90.00
_cell.angle_gamma   90.00
#
_symmetry.space_group_name_H-M   'P 1'
#
loop_
_entity.id
_entity.type
_entity.pdbx_description
1 polymer ?
#
loop_
_entity_poly.entity_id
_entity_poly.type
_entity_poly.pdbx_seq_one_letter_code
_entity_poly.pdbx_strand_id
1 'polypeptide(L)'
;MGELSVINQRHPGTQQRAVATANGMSPTDQITVLLTNTILPAWCVHYPGSAGRIDSNLPNMARVYTEFLTGRGLTVGDIRAGHLMALEQDREFAPRPAEFLDLCREAAAKRKRGERKPQISLSAVRMIAESSLYLAGEAVSEEAISAATESLLGDYRARGVDVVGSAL
;
A
#
# COMPACT_ATOMS: atom_id res chain seq x y z
N MET A 1 29.71 47.31 -32.56
CA MET A 1 29.73 46.03 -33.28
C MET A 1 30.37 45.00 -32.35
N GLY A 2 29.73 43.98 -31.82
CA GLY A 2 28.36 43.50 -31.87
C GLY A 2 28.30 42.37 -30.83
N GLU A 3 27.25 42.37 -30.02
CA GLU A 3 26.94 41.37 -29.01
C GLU A 3 26.91 39.96 -29.62
N LEU A 4 27.18 38.93 -28.82
CA LEU A 4 26.41 37.68 -28.84
C LEU A 4 26.58 36.95 -27.50
N SER A 5 25.60 37.17 -26.64
CA SER A 5 25.21 36.31 -25.53
C SER A 5 25.04 34.87 -26.00
N VAL A 6 25.59 33.90 -25.26
CA VAL A 6 25.16 32.51 -25.36
C VAL A 6 24.50 32.11 -24.05
N ILE A 7 23.18 32.05 -24.15
CA ILE A 7 22.19 31.67 -23.15
C ILE A 7 22.19 30.15 -22.99
N ASN A 8 22.37 29.71 -21.74
CA ASN A 8 21.65 28.66 -21.03
C ASN A 8 20.88 27.60 -21.87
N GLN A 9 21.32 26.35 -21.80
CA GLN A 9 20.40 25.20 -21.85
C GLN A 9 20.73 24.22 -20.71
N ARG A 10 20.19 24.51 -19.52
CA ARG A 10 19.95 23.51 -18.47
C ARG A 10 18.94 22.49 -18.98
N HIS A 11 19.36 21.25 -19.17
CA HIS A 11 18.45 20.11 -19.26
C HIS A 11 17.71 19.93 -17.92
N PRO A 12 16.37 19.83 -17.89
CA PRO A 12 15.63 19.46 -16.71
C PRO A 12 15.68 17.93 -16.57
N GLY A 13 16.83 17.41 -16.12
CA GLY A 13 16.93 16.04 -15.65
C GLY A 13 16.19 15.94 -14.33
N THR A 14 15.00 15.34 -14.39
CA THR A 14 14.19 14.79 -13.30
C THR A 14 14.87 14.84 -11.93
N GLN A 15 14.67 15.94 -11.19
CA GLN A 15 14.93 15.94 -9.75
C GLN A 15 13.91 15.00 -9.12
N GLN A 16 14.32 13.75 -8.99
CA GLN A 16 13.73 12.79 -8.10
C GLN A 16 13.83 13.42 -6.71
N ARG A 17 12.74 14.07 -6.27
CA ARG A 17 12.61 14.66 -4.95
C ARG A 17 12.83 13.54 -3.95
N ALA A 18 14.07 13.42 -3.47
CA ALA A 18 14.38 12.64 -2.28
C ALA A 18 13.58 13.30 -1.16
N VAL A 19 12.49 12.64 -0.77
CA VAL A 19 11.77 12.97 0.45
C VAL A 19 12.73 12.61 1.58
N ALA A 20 13.53 13.60 2.00
CA ALA A 20 14.37 13.46 3.18
C ALA A 20 13.45 13.24 4.38
N THR A 21 13.26 11.99 4.76
CA THR A 21 12.67 11.65 6.04
C THR A 21 13.57 12.19 7.14
N ALA A 22 12.99 12.65 8.25
CA ALA A 22 13.56 13.48 9.33
C ALA A 22 14.87 13.02 10.02
N ASN A 23 15.54 11.96 9.53
CA ASN A 23 16.79 11.40 10.04
C ASN A 23 17.96 11.39 9.02
N GLY A 24 17.82 11.99 7.83
CA GLY A 24 18.90 12.10 6.83
C GLY A 24 19.38 10.77 6.20
N MET A 25 18.85 9.63 6.65
CA MET A 25 19.19 8.29 6.16
C MET A 25 18.43 7.97 4.86
N SER A 26 19.12 7.43 3.85
CA SER A 26 18.47 7.05 2.59
C SER A 26 17.45 5.90 2.80
N PRO A 27 16.41 5.77 1.97
CA PRO A 27 15.46 4.67 2.09
C PRO A 27 16.13 3.28 2.06
N THR A 28 17.16 3.12 1.23
CA THR A 28 17.95 1.88 1.15
C THR A 28 18.69 1.57 2.44
N ASP A 29 19.28 2.59 3.08
CA ASP A 29 19.96 2.43 4.36
C ASP A 29 18.97 2.06 5.48
N GLN A 30 17.78 2.67 5.48
CA GLN A 30 16.72 2.32 6.43
C GLN A 30 16.30 0.85 6.32
N ILE A 31 16.15 0.35 5.08
CA ILE A 31 15.84 -1.06 4.82
C ILE A 31 16.98 -1.96 5.31
N THR A 32 18.22 -1.59 5.01
CA THR A 32 19.40 -2.38 5.40
C THR A 32 19.57 -2.45 6.92
N VAL A 33 19.35 -1.34 7.62
CA VAL A 33 19.37 -1.30 9.09
C VAL A 33 18.24 -2.15 9.67
N LEU A 34 17.03 -2.08 9.12
CA LEU A 34 15.90 -2.90 9.56
C LEU A 34 16.20 -4.41 9.38
N LEU A 35 16.76 -4.79 8.23
CA LEU A 35 17.10 -6.18 7.94
C LEU A 35 18.17 -6.70 8.89
N THR A 36 19.26 -5.94 9.05
CA THR A 36 20.42 -6.33 9.87
C THR A 36 20.08 -6.38 11.35
N ASN A 37 19.34 -5.38 11.87
CA ASN A 37 19.17 -5.23 13.32
C ASN A 37 17.88 -5.86 13.86
N THR A 38 16.96 -6.25 12.99
CA THR A 38 15.63 -6.72 13.43
C THR A 38 15.21 -8.00 12.73
N ILE A 39 15.06 -7.96 11.40
CA ILE A 39 14.38 -9.06 10.68
C ILE A 39 15.25 -10.32 10.63
N LEU A 40 16.49 -10.21 10.16
CA LEU A 40 17.36 -11.37 10.02
C LEU A 40 17.75 -12.00 11.36
N PRO A 41 18.09 -11.24 12.42
CA PRO A 41 18.29 -11.82 13.75
C PRO A 41 17.04 -12.53 14.28
N ALA A 42 15.84 -11.97 14.09
CA ALA A 42 14.60 -12.64 14.48
C ALA A 42 14.39 -13.96 13.71
N TRP A 43 14.76 -13.98 12.43
CA TRP A 43 14.70 -15.19 11.61
C TRP A 43 15.69 -16.27 12.00
N CYS A 44 16.85 -15.93 12.58
CA CYS A 44 17.73 -16.94 13.18
C CYS A 44 17.04 -17.71 14.30
N VAL A 45 16.21 -17.04 15.09
CA VAL A 45 15.49 -17.67 16.20
C VAL A 45 14.28 -18.46 15.70
N HIS A 46 13.56 -17.91 14.72
CA HIS A 46 12.29 -18.48 14.27
C HIS A 46 12.43 -19.58 13.20
N TYR A 47 13.52 -19.57 12.41
CA TYR A 47 13.77 -20.57 11.36
C TYR A 47 15.07 -21.33 11.61
N PRO A 48 15.04 -22.42 12.40
CA PRO A 48 16.23 -23.20 12.75
C PRO A 48 17.02 -23.65 11.52
N GLY A 49 16.34 -24.05 10.43
CA GLY A 49 16.99 -24.49 9.19
C GLY A 49 17.77 -23.39 8.45
N SER A 50 17.51 -22.11 8.76
CA SER A 50 18.22 -20.97 8.18
C SER A 50 19.18 -20.29 9.15
N ALA A 51 19.11 -20.59 10.44
CA ALA A 51 19.88 -19.92 11.49
C ALA A 51 21.38 -19.89 11.20
N GLY A 52 21.99 -21.05 10.92
CA GLY A 52 23.43 -21.14 10.64
C GLY A 52 23.88 -20.34 9.42
N ARG A 53 23.04 -20.26 8.37
CA ARG A 53 23.34 -19.47 7.16
C ARG A 53 23.21 -17.97 7.38
N ILE A 54 22.23 -17.55 8.18
CA ILE A 54 22.01 -16.15 8.49
C ILE A 54 23.08 -15.65 9.46
N ASP A 55 23.38 -16.42 10.51
CA ASP A 55 24.37 -16.05 11.53
C ASP A 55 25.79 -15.99 10.97
N SER A 56 26.18 -16.95 10.12
CA SER A 56 27.51 -16.98 9.51
C SER A 56 27.76 -15.86 8.48
N ASN A 57 26.71 -15.22 7.95
CA ASN A 57 26.87 -14.19 6.92
C ASN A 57 25.75 -13.14 6.91
N LEU A 58 25.45 -12.60 8.09
CA LEU A 58 24.39 -11.61 8.27
C LEU A 58 24.52 -10.39 7.33
N PRO A 59 25.70 -9.77 7.16
CA PRO A 59 25.82 -8.56 6.33
C PRO A 59 25.53 -8.81 4.85
N ASN A 60 26.02 -9.93 4.30
CA ASN A 60 25.75 -10.27 2.91
C ASN A 60 24.29 -10.67 2.70
N MET A 61 23.70 -11.39 3.65
CA MET A 61 22.27 -11.70 3.61
C MET A 61 21.45 -10.40 3.63
N ALA A 62 21.72 -9.48 4.56
CA ALA A 62 21.04 -8.18 4.60
C ALA A 62 21.13 -7.45 3.26
N ARG A 63 22.32 -7.37 2.65
CA ARG A 63 22.51 -6.76 1.33
C ARG A 63 21.64 -7.40 0.26
N VAL A 64 21.61 -8.73 0.16
CA VAL A 64 20.82 -9.45 -0.85
C VAL A 64 19.32 -9.16 -0.68
N TYR A 65 18.80 -9.16 0.55
CA TYR A 65 17.39 -8.83 0.75
C TYR A 65 17.11 -7.35 0.47
N THR A 66 18.01 -6.43 0.86
CA THR A 66 17.90 -5.01 0.53
C THR A 66 17.80 -4.80 -0.97
N GLU A 67 18.61 -5.48 -1.78
CA GLU A 67 18.60 -5.36 -3.24
C GLU A 67 17.25 -5.78 -3.86
N PHE A 68 16.60 -6.80 -3.30
CA PHE A 68 15.27 -7.23 -3.77
C PHE A 68 14.17 -6.23 -3.42
N LEU A 69 14.26 -5.56 -2.27
CA LEU A 69 13.24 -4.66 -1.74
C LEU A 69 13.38 -3.22 -2.25
N THR A 70 14.61 -2.79 -2.55
CA THR A 70 14.90 -1.41 -2.93
C THR A 70 14.32 -1.07 -4.31
N GLY A 71 13.81 0.17 -4.46
CA GLY A 71 13.23 0.64 -5.72
C GLY A 71 11.87 0.04 -6.07
N ARG A 72 11.22 -0.69 -5.14
CA ARG A 72 9.91 -1.32 -5.35
C ARG A 72 8.72 -0.51 -4.83
N GLY A 73 8.96 0.71 -4.34
CA GLY A 73 7.92 1.56 -3.75
C GLY A 73 7.34 1.01 -2.44
N LEU A 74 8.07 0.11 -1.77
CA LEU A 74 7.72 -0.43 -0.46
C LEU A 74 8.18 0.54 0.63
N THR A 75 7.35 0.72 1.65
CA THR A 75 7.72 1.44 2.86
C THR A 75 8.35 0.51 3.89
N VAL A 76 9.05 1.07 4.88
CA VAL A 76 9.53 0.33 6.06
C VAL A 76 8.38 -0.38 6.78
N GLY A 77 7.18 0.22 6.81
CA GLY A 77 5.98 -0.40 7.37
C GLY A 77 5.54 -1.65 6.59
N ASP A 78 5.55 -1.58 5.26
CA ASP A 78 5.20 -2.73 4.40
C ASP A 78 6.20 -3.90 4.61
N ILE A 79 7.49 -3.59 4.81
CA ILE A 79 8.53 -4.61 5.07
C ILE A 79 8.36 -5.24 6.47
N ARG A 80 8.05 -4.43 7.50
CA ARG A 80 7.74 -4.95 8.84
C ARG A 80 6.50 -5.85 8.82
N ALA A 81 5.46 -5.45 8.09
CA ALA A 81 4.25 -6.26 7.94
C ALA A 81 4.52 -7.55 7.17
N GLY A 82 5.32 -7.50 6.09
CA GLY A 82 5.77 -8.70 5.38
C GLY A 82 6.57 -9.66 6.27
N HIS A 83 7.37 -9.11 7.20
CA HIS A 83 8.08 -9.92 8.20
C HIS A 83 7.11 -10.62 9.16
N LEU A 84 6.10 -9.94 9.68
CA LEU A 84 5.08 -10.57 10.53
C LEU A 84 4.34 -11.69 9.78
N MET A 85 3.94 -11.42 8.53
CA MET A 85 3.32 -12.45 7.68
C MET A 85 4.24 -13.64 7.40
N ALA A 86 5.56 -13.44 7.36
CA ALA A 86 6.50 -14.55 7.24
C ALA A 86 6.52 -15.41 8.51
N LEU A 87 6.52 -14.80 9.69
CA LEU A 87 6.53 -15.49 10.98
C LEU A 87 5.23 -16.28 11.25
N GLU A 88 4.14 -15.95 10.56
CA GLU A 88 2.88 -16.70 10.62
C GLU A 88 2.90 -17.97 9.76
N GLN A 89 3.92 -18.15 8.92
CA GLN A 89 4.06 -19.35 8.09
C GLN A 89 4.79 -20.46 8.86
N ASP A 90 4.15 -21.62 8.98
CA ASP A 90 4.77 -22.81 9.56
C ASP A 90 5.74 -23.46 8.55
N ARG A 91 7.01 -23.04 8.60
CA ARG A 91 8.07 -23.50 7.70
C ARG A 91 9.42 -23.54 8.40
N GLU A 92 10.28 -24.48 7.98
CA GLU A 92 11.59 -24.71 8.60
C GLU A 92 12.66 -23.67 8.23
N PHE A 93 12.58 -23.10 7.03
CA PHE A 93 13.57 -22.17 6.47
C PHE A 93 13.00 -20.77 6.33
N ALA A 94 13.80 -19.71 6.48
CA ALA A 94 13.40 -18.34 6.22
C ALA A 94 12.98 -18.14 4.74
N PRO A 95 12.02 -17.23 4.44
CA PRO A 95 11.60 -16.94 3.07
C PRO A 95 12.75 -16.44 2.22
N ARG A 96 12.87 -16.96 0.99
CA ARG A 96 13.88 -16.48 0.04
C ARG A 96 13.62 -15.00 -0.28
N PRO A 97 14.62 -14.23 -0.77
CA PRO A 97 14.45 -12.81 -1.07
C PRO A 97 13.24 -12.47 -1.97
N ALA A 98 12.97 -13.30 -2.99
CA ALA A 98 11.80 -13.14 -3.84
C ALA A 98 10.48 -13.41 -3.12
N GLU A 99 10.42 -14.48 -2.30
CA GLU A 99 9.24 -14.82 -1.49
C GLU A 99 8.95 -13.72 -0.48
N PHE A 100 9.99 -13.17 0.15
CA PHE A 100 9.85 -12.07 1.10
C PHE A 100 9.36 -10.79 0.43
N LEU A 101 9.85 -10.49 -0.78
CA LEU A 101 9.35 -9.37 -1.58
C LEU A 101 7.84 -9.51 -1.87
N ASP A 102 7.38 -10.72 -2.18
CA ASP A 102 5.96 -10.97 -2.45
C ASP A 102 5.09 -10.79 -1.20
N LEU A 103 5.57 -11.23 -0.03
CA LEU A 103 4.91 -10.95 1.26
C LEU A 103 4.84 -9.45 1.55
N CYS A 104 5.91 -8.70 1.30
CA CYS A 104 5.91 -7.25 1.47
C CYS A 104 4.93 -6.56 0.51
N ARG A 105 4.82 -7.03 -0.74
CA ARG A 105 3.84 -6.53 -1.71
C ARG A 105 2.41 -6.82 -1.28
N GLU A 106 2.16 -8.01 -0.75
CA GLU A 106 0.84 -8.38 -0.23
C GLU A 106 0.48 -7.50 0.96
N ALA A 107 1.41 -7.26 1.88
CA ALA A 107 1.22 -6.32 2.99
C ALA A 107 0.90 -4.90 2.50
N ALA A 108 1.65 -4.39 1.51
CA ALA A 108 1.38 -3.10 0.89
C ALA A 108 -0.02 -3.05 0.24
N ALA A 109 -0.44 -4.14 -0.42
CA ALA A 109 -1.77 -4.23 -1.01
C ALA A 109 -2.87 -4.27 0.06
N LYS A 110 -2.68 -5.00 1.17
CA LYS A 110 -3.59 -5.02 2.32
C LYS A 110 -3.73 -3.63 2.93
N ARG A 111 -2.62 -2.91 3.15
CA ARG A 111 -2.63 -1.53 3.63
C ARG A 111 -3.41 -0.61 2.69
N LYS A 112 -3.13 -0.64 1.39
CA LYS A 112 -3.87 0.15 0.39
C LYS A 112 -5.36 -0.18 0.35
N ARG A 113 -5.75 -1.44 0.59
CA ARG A 113 -7.17 -1.82 0.73
C ARG A 113 -7.78 -1.27 2.01
N GLY A 114 -7.06 -1.32 3.14
CA GLY A 114 -7.52 -0.76 4.42
C GLY A 114 -7.62 0.77 4.41
N GLU A 115 -6.82 1.45 3.61
CA GLU A 115 -6.88 2.91 3.41
C GLU A 115 -8.01 3.35 2.46
N ARG A 116 -8.56 2.43 1.65
CA ARG A 116 -9.70 2.76 0.79
C ARG A 116 -10.96 2.83 1.63
N LYS A 117 -11.62 3.99 1.60
CA LYS A 117 -13.00 4.12 2.07
C LYS A 117 -13.88 3.12 1.32
N PRO A 118 -14.89 2.52 1.99
CA PRO A 118 -15.89 1.73 1.30
C PRO A 118 -16.51 2.54 0.17
N GLN A 119 -16.80 1.92 -0.98
CA GLN A 119 -17.39 2.61 -2.12
C GLN A 119 -18.69 1.94 -2.55
N ILE A 120 -19.67 2.75 -2.98
CA ILE A 120 -20.92 2.29 -3.57
C ILE A 120 -21.25 3.11 -4.82
N SER A 121 -21.79 2.48 -5.87
CA SER A 121 -22.17 3.22 -7.07
C SER A 121 -23.50 3.93 -6.89
N LEU A 122 -23.66 5.11 -7.52
CA LEU A 122 -24.94 5.84 -7.51
C LEU A 122 -26.10 4.97 -8.03
N SER A 123 -25.87 4.18 -9.08
CA SER A 123 -26.87 3.24 -9.62
C SER A 123 -27.27 2.17 -8.61
N ALA A 124 -26.33 1.66 -7.79
CA ALA A 124 -26.65 0.72 -6.73
C ALA A 124 -27.46 1.38 -5.62
N VAL A 125 -27.16 2.64 -5.26
CA VAL A 125 -27.96 3.39 -4.29
C VAL A 125 -29.40 3.59 -4.80
N ARG A 126 -29.57 3.95 -6.07
CA ARG A 126 -30.90 4.08 -6.71
C ARG A 126 -31.67 2.76 -6.71
N MET A 127 -31.00 1.65 -7.05
CA MET A 127 -31.61 0.32 -7.02
C MET A 127 -32.03 -0.10 -5.59
N ILE A 128 -31.22 0.22 -4.58
CA ILE A 128 -31.57 -0.03 -3.17
C ILE A 128 -32.78 0.82 -2.76
N ALA A 129 -32.85 2.08 -3.19
CA ALA A 129 -33.99 2.96 -2.93
C ALA A 129 -35.28 2.38 -3.52
N GLU A 130 -35.26 2.04 -4.81
CA GLU A 130 -36.38 1.44 -5.53
C GLU A 130 -36.84 0.13 -4.89
N SER A 131 -35.89 -0.77 -4.58
CA SER A 131 -36.20 -2.03 -3.90
C SER A 131 -36.79 -1.82 -2.50
N SER A 132 -36.35 -0.80 -1.77
CA SER A 132 -36.86 -0.52 -0.42
C SER A 132 -38.30 -0.02 -0.47
N LEU A 133 -38.62 0.87 -1.43
CA LEU A 133 -39.99 1.34 -1.66
C LEU A 133 -40.93 0.19 -2.07
N TYR A 134 -40.48 -0.67 -2.98
CA TYR A 134 -41.25 -1.84 -3.40
C TYR A 134 -41.55 -2.79 -2.24
N LEU A 135 -40.55 -3.10 -1.40
CA LEU A 135 -40.72 -3.97 -0.24
C LEU A 135 -41.59 -3.35 0.86
N ALA A 136 -41.61 -2.02 0.97
CA ALA A 136 -42.49 -1.29 1.88
C ALA A 136 -43.95 -1.21 1.39
N GLY A 137 -44.24 -1.66 0.16
CA GLY A 137 -45.55 -1.51 -0.47
C GLY A 137 -45.88 -0.06 -0.84
N GLU A 138 -44.87 0.79 -0.91
CA GLU A 138 -45.00 2.20 -1.29
C GLU A 138 -45.12 2.36 -2.81
N ALA A 139 -45.66 3.49 -3.24
CA ALA A 139 -45.72 3.82 -4.66
C ALA A 139 -44.31 4.05 -5.21
N VAL A 140 -43.91 3.24 -6.19
CA VAL A 140 -42.62 3.36 -6.87
C VAL A 140 -42.73 4.41 -7.99
N SER A 141 -42.70 5.69 -7.61
CA SER A 141 -42.60 6.82 -8.56
C SER A 141 -41.15 7.31 -8.67
N GLU A 142 -40.82 8.01 -9.75
CA GLU A 142 -39.46 8.56 -9.94
C GLU A 142 -39.11 9.60 -8.86
N GLU A 143 -40.10 10.37 -8.41
CA GLU A 143 -39.95 11.34 -7.32
C GLU A 143 -39.65 10.64 -5.98
N ALA A 144 -40.38 9.55 -5.69
CA ALA A 144 -40.16 8.76 -4.49
C ALA A 144 -38.79 8.08 -4.50
N ILE A 145 -38.40 7.50 -5.65
CA ILE A 145 -37.06 6.91 -5.85
C ILE A 145 -35.98 7.97 -5.67
N SER A 146 -36.15 9.17 -6.23
CA SER A 146 -35.18 10.25 -6.12
C SER A 146 -35.00 10.72 -4.68
N ALA A 147 -36.10 10.92 -3.94
CA ALA A 147 -36.05 11.32 -2.53
C ALA A 147 -35.39 10.25 -1.65
N ALA A 148 -35.76 8.98 -1.84
CA ALA A 148 -35.15 7.86 -1.11
C ALA A 148 -33.66 7.69 -1.47
N THR A 149 -33.29 7.92 -2.73
CA THR A 149 -31.88 7.91 -3.18
C THR A 149 -31.08 8.99 -2.47
N GLU A 150 -31.55 10.24 -2.44
CA GLU A 150 -30.87 11.34 -1.74
C GLU A 150 -30.72 11.07 -0.23
N SER A 151 -31.75 10.51 0.41
CA SER A 151 -31.67 10.10 1.82
C SER A 151 -30.56 9.07 2.04
N LEU A 152 -30.54 8.00 1.23
CA LEU A 152 -29.51 6.95 1.31
C LEU A 152 -28.11 7.50 1.03
N LEU A 153 -27.97 8.44 0.09
CA LEU A 153 -26.69 9.10 -0.18
C LEU A 153 -26.18 9.86 1.05
N GLY A 154 -27.07 10.56 1.75
CA GLY A 154 -26.76 11.20 3.04
C GLY A 154 -26.24 10.19 4.07
N ASP A 155 -26.93 9.07 4.23
CA ASP A 155 -26.57 8.02 5.18
C ASP A 155 -25.25 7.33 4.84
N TYR A 156 -24.98 7.09 3.56
CA TYR A 156 -23.71 6.52 3.11
C TYR A 156 -22.54 7.49 3.33
N ARG A 157 -22.71 8.76 3.00
CA ARG A 157 -21.69 9.80 3.24
C ARG A 157 -21.40 9.98 4.73
N ALA A 158 -22.44 9.98 5.57
CA ALA A 158 -22.29 10.06 7.04
C ALA A 158 -21.52 8.86 7.62
N ARG A 159 -21.65 7.68 7.02
CA ARG A 159 -20.87 6.48 7.37
C ARG A 159 -19.47 6.44 6.75
N GLY A 160 -19.06 7.49 6.04
CA GLY A 160 -17.74 7.57 5.41
C GLY A 160 -17.59 6.70 4.15
N VAL A 161 -18.70 6.30 3.53
CA VAL A 161 -18.72 5.58 2.24
C VAL A 161 -18.63 6.60 1.11
N ASP A 162 -17.71 6.38 0.18
CA ASP A 162 -17.60 7.20 -1.03
C ASP A 162 -18.63 6.72 -2.07
N VAL A 163 -19.39 7.65 -2.62
CA VAL A 163 -20.33 7.36 -3.71
C VAL A 163 -19.64 7.64 -5.04
N VAL A 164 -19.64 6.65 -5.94
CA VAL A 164 -18.96 6.72 -7.23
C VAL A 164 -19.94 6.61 -8.40
N GLY A 165 -19.60 7.25 -9.52
CA GLY A 165 -20.42 7.29 -10.73
C GLY A 165 -21.21 8.59 -10.89
N SER A 166 -21.73 8.81 -12.10
CA SER A 166 -22.55 9.96 -12.46
C SER A 166 -24.03 9.57 -12.48
N ALA A 167 -24.91 10.57 -12.28
CA ALA A 167 -26.33 10.41 -12.53
C ALA A 167 -26.53 10.01 -14.01
N LEU A 168 -27.43 9.05 -14.24
CA LEU A 168 -27.88 8.66 -15.59
C LEU A 168 -28.85 9.70 -16.14
#